data_AF-A0A2N4WZ60-F1
#
_entry.id   AF-A0A2N4WZ60-F1
#
_cell.length_a   1.000
_cell.length_b   1.000
_cell.length_c   1.000
_cell.angle_alpha   90.00
_cell.angle_beta   90.00
_cell.angle_gamma   90.00
#
_symmetry.space_group_name_H-M   'P 1'
#
loop_
_entity.id
_entity.type
_entity.pdbx_description
1 polymer ?
#
loop_
_entity_poly.entity_id
_entity_poly.type
_entity_poly.pdbx_seq_one_letter_code
_entity_poly.pdbx_strand_id
1 'polypeptide(L)' 'MVPDWLDDDRVRWLLLPGLLALGLAAFAWWRDYRRRHRTNPDAVGVIDWTTLFFWTLLIGCVLLVAALKSWLRP' A
#
# COMPACT_ATOMS: atom_id res chain seq x y z
N MET A 1 13.68 -20.47 -11.12
CA MET A 1 12.34 -20.90 -11.53
C MET A 1 11.38 -19.94 -10.87
N VAL A 2 10.83 -19.00 -11.64
CA VAL A 2 9.75 -18.14 -11.15
C VAL A 2 8.50 -19.03 -11.08
N PRO A 3 7.69 -18.97 -10.03
CA PRO A 3 6.50 -19.82 -9.95
C PRO A 3 5.51 -19.49 -11.07
N ASP A 4 4.88 -20.49 -11.68
CA ASP A 4 3.98 -20.35 -12.84
C ASP A 4 2.79 -19.38 -12.59
N TRP A 5 2.39 -19.18 -11.33
CA TRP A 5 1.36 -18.21 -10.94
C TRP A 5 1.84 -16.75 -10.96
N LEU A 6 3.14 -16.50 -11.01
CA LEU A 6 3.77 -15.17 -11.12
C LEU A 6 4.10 -14.80 -12.57
N ASP A 7 4.08 -15.78 -13.49
CA ASP A 7 4.27 -15.57 -14.94
C ASP A 7 2.99 -15.06 -15.63
N ASP A 8 1.83 -15.09 -14.96
CA ASP A 8 0.62 -14.45 -15.46
C ASP A 8 0.75 -12.92 -15.42
N ASP A 9 0.86 -12.32 -16.60
CA ASP A 9 0.99 -10.87 -16.78
C ASP A 9 -0.09 -10.10 -16.00
N ARG A 10 -1.33 -10.61 -15.92
CA ARG A 10 -2.44 -9.93 -15.24
C ARG A 10 -2.21 -9.89 -13.74
N VAL A 11 -1.79 -11.02 -13.17
CA VAL A 11 -1.49 -11.15 -11.75
C VAL A 11 -0.29 -10.27 -11.39
N ARG A 12 0.73 -10.24 -12.24
CA ARG A 12 1.92 -9.40 -12.04
C ARG A 12 1.60 -7.90 -12.06
N TRP A 13 0.79 -7.43 -13.01
CA TRP A 13 0.38 -6.03 -13.12
C TRP A 13 -0.53 -5.56 -11.98
N LEU A 14 -1.20 -6.47 -11.27
CA LEU A 14 -2.03 -6.14 -10.11
C LEU A 14 -1.25 -6.27 -8.78
N LEU A 15 -0.42 -7.31 -8.64
CA LEU A 15 0.35 -7.57 -7.42
C LEU A 15 1.41 -6.51 -7.15
N LEU A 16 2.24 -6.16 -8.13
CA LEU A 16 3.35 -5.22 -7.95
C LEU A 16 2.91 -3.84 -7.45
N PRO A 17 1.94 -3.15 -8.10
CA PRO A 17 1.46 -1.87 -7.58
C PRO A 17 0.69 -2.02 -6.27
N GLY A 18 -0.02 -3.13 -6.05
CA GLY A 18 -0.69 -3.39 -4.77
C GLY A 18 0.29 -3.50 -3.61
N LEU A 19 1.40 -4.20 -3.81
CA LEU A 19 2.46 -4.36 -2.81
C LEU A 19 3.21 -3.04 -2.56
N LEU A 20 3.44 -2.26 -3.62
CA LEU A 20 4.05 -0.93 -3.51
C LEU A 20 3.14 0.05 -2.76
N ALA A 21 1.83 0.01 -3.01
CA ALA A 21 0.83 0.79 -2.29
C ALA A 21 0.75 0.39 -0.81
N LEU A 22 0.83 -0.90 -0.48
CA LEU A 22 0.95 -1.35 0.91
C LEU A 22 2.25 -0.84 1.59
N GLY A 23 3.37 -0.83 0.86
CA GLY A 23 4.62 -0.27 1.36
C GLY A 23 4.50 1.23 1.67
N LEU A 24 3.85 1.99 0.80
CA LEU A 24 3.53 3.41 1.02
C LEU A 24 2.58 3.61 2.21
N ALA A 25 1.58 2.75 2.39
CA ALA A 25 0.69 2.79 3.53
C ALA A 25 1.45 2.54 4.84
N ALA A 26 2.28 1.51 4.90
CA ALA A 26 3.11 1.22 6.07
C ALA A 26 4.05 2.41 6.40
N PHE A 27 4.63 3.04 5.38
CA PHE A 27 5.46 4.23 5.56
C PHE A 27 4.67 5.44 6.09
N ALA A 28 3.49 5.70 5.53
CA ALA A 28 2.61 6.78 5.97
C ALA A 28 2.17 6.58 7.42
N TRP A 29 1.77 5.35 7.77
CA TRP A 29 1.43 4.96 9.15
C TRP A 29 2.60 5.19 10.10
N TRP A 30 3.81 4.77 9.72
CA TRP A 30 5.00 4.97 10.55
C TRP A 30 5.33 6.45 10.76
N ARG A 31 5.12 7.30 9.75
CA ARG A 31 5.29 8.75 9.90
C ARG A 31 4.22 9.37 10.80
N ASP A 32 2.98 8.89 10.75
CA ASP A 32 1.94 9.30 11.70
C ASP A 32 2.25 8.84 13.13
N TYR A 33 2.68 7.60 13.30
CA TYR A 33 3.09 7.08 14.61
C TYR A 33 4.26 7.90 15.19
N ARG A 34 5.24 8.26 14.37
CA ARG A 34 6.32 9.19 14.75
C ARG A 34 5.82 10.60 15.10
N ARG A 35 4.71 11.08 14.52
CA ARG A 35 4.10 12.37 14.89
C ARG A 35 3.59 12.36 16.32
N ARG A 36 3.04 11.25 16.81
CA ARG A 36 2.49 11.13 18.17
C ARG A 36 3.53 11.23 19.28
N HIS A 37 4.80 11.03 18.95
CA HIS A 37 5.93 11.17 19.87
C HIS A 37 6.74 12.45 19.66
N ARG A 38 6.21 13.44 18.91
CA ARG A 38 6.94 14.70 18.67
C ARG A 38 6.92 15.59 19.92
N THR A 39 8.12 16.08 20.26
CA THR A 39 8.36 17.05 21.34
C THR A 39 7.87 18.46 20.99
N ASN A 40 7.74 18.80 19.69
CA ASN A 40 7.28 20.11 19.23
C ASN A 40 5.90 20.03 18.54
N PRO A 41 4.82 20.42 19.24
CA PRO A 41 3.45 20.39 18.72
C PRO A 41 3.16 21.43 17.62
N ASP A 42 3.95 22.50 17.51
CA ASP A 42 3.74 23.59 16.54
C ASP A 42 4.36 23.32 15.16
N ALA A 43 5.04 22.18 14.99
CA ALA A 43 5.53 21.74 13.69
C ALA A 43 4.37 21.20 12.83
N VAL A 44 3.56 22.12 12.29
CA VAL A 44 2.50 21.84 11.31
C VAL A 44 3.11 21.19 10.08
N GLY A 45 2.94 19.87 9.97
CA GLY A 45 3.41 19.14 8.80
C GLY A 45 2.48 19.41 7.62
N VAL A 46 3.05 19.94 6.54
CA VAL A 46 2.33 20.28 5.29
C VAL A 46 1.54 19.10 4.70
N ILE A 47 2.01 17.87 4.95
CA ILE A 47 1.45 16.65 4.38
C ILE A 47 0.48 16.01 5.39
N ASP A 48 -0.73 15.72 4.95
CA ASP A 48 -1.67 14.86 5.67
C ASP A 48 -1.32 13.38 5.45
N TRP A 49 -0.54 12.81 6.39
CA TRP A 49 -0.14 11.41 6.33
C TRP A 49 -1.32 10.46 6.53
N THR A 50 -2.38 10.89 7.21
CA THR A 50 -3.57 10.06 7.45
C THR A 50 -4.33 9.86 6.16
N THR A 51 -4.51 10.93 5.38
CA THR A 51 -5.13 10.84 4.06
C THR A 51 -4.28 10.00 3.09
N LEU A 52 -2.96 10.19 3.08
CA LEU A 52 -2.05 9.34 2.28
C LEU A 52 -2.13 7.87 2.70
N PHE A 53 -2.12 7.57 4.00
CA PHE A 53 -2.27 6.22 4.53
C PHE A 53 -3.58 5.59 4.05
N PHE A 54 -4.70 6.29 4.19
CA PHE A 54 -6.01 5.78 3.80
C PHE A 54 -6.06 5.41 2.32
N TRP A 55 -5.63 6.31 1.42
CA TRP A 55 -5.69 6.05 -0.01
C TRP A 55 -4.73 4.95 -0.46
N THR A 56 -3.51 4.94 0.06
CA THR A 56 -2.51 3.92 -0.29
C THR A 56 -2.90 2.54 0.22
N LEU A 57 -3.46 2.46 1.43
CA LEU A 57 -4.01 1.21 1.97
C LEU A 57 -5.21 0.73 1.16
N LEU A 58 -6.15 1.63 0.84
CA LEU A 58 -7.34 1.29 0.07
C LEU A 58 -6.98 0.75 -1.31
N ILE A 59 -6.13 1.47 -2.05
CA ILE A 59 -5.67 1.06 -3.39
C ILE A 59 -4.91 -0.26 -3.30
N GLY A 60 -4.01 -0.42 -2.31
CA GLY A 60 -3.28 -1.65 -2.08
C GLY A 60 -4.20 -2.86 -1.85
N CYS A 61 -5.17 -2.71 -0.94
CA CYS A 61 -6.17 -3.74 -0.67
C CYS A 61 -7.01 -4.10 -1.90
N VAL A 62 -7.49 -3.10 -2.65
CA VAL A 62 -8.30 -3.32 -3.85
C VAL A 62 -7.49 -4.08 -4.91
N LEU A 63 -6.24 -3.67 -5.16
CA LEU A 63 -5.37 -4.31 -6.14
C LEU A 63 -5.02 -5.75 -5.73
N LEU A 64 -4.74 -5.99 -4.45
CA LEU A 64 -4.46 -7.34 -3.95
C LEU A 64 -5.68 -8.27 -4.03
N VAL A 65 -6.87 -7.77 -3.69
CA VAL A 65 -8.12 -8.54 -3.83
C VAL A 65 -8.41 -8.82 -5.31
N ALA A 66 -8.18 -7.85 -6.20
CA ALA A 66 -8.33 -8.03 -7.63
C ALA A 66 -7.34 -9.07 -8.20
N ALA A 67 -6.07 -9.01 -7.78
CA ALA A 67 -5.06 -10.00 -8.13
C ALA A 67 -5.48 -11.41 -7.67
N LEU A 68 -5.90 -11.54 -6.40
CA LEU A 68 -6.36 -12.80 -5.83
C LEU A 68 -7.59 -13.35 -6.56
N LYS A 69 -8.54 -12.49 -6.91
CA LYS A 69 -9.73 -12.88 -7.67
C LYS A 69 -9.39 -13.31 -9.09
N SER A 70 -8.44 -12.64 -9.75
CA SER A 70 -7.96 -13.03 -11.07
C SER A 70 -7.27 -14.39 -11.05
N TRP A 71 -6.54 -14.69 -9.98
CA TRP A 71 -5.89 -15.98 -9.80
C TRP A 71 -6.88 -17.12 -9.51
N LEU A 72 -7.92 -16.85 -8.69
CA LEU A 72 -8.96 -17.83 -8.35
C LEU A 72 -9.93 -18.14 -9.51
N ARG A 73 -10.08 -17.20 -10.46
CA ARG A 73 -10.91 -17.37 -11.66
C ARG A 73 -10.06 -17.03 -12.89
N PRO A 74 -9.18 -17.96 -13.32
CA PRO A 74 -8.32 -17.77 -14.48
C PRO A 74 -9.14 -17.55 -15.77
#